data_AF-A0A7C6LQH9-F1
#
_entry.id   AF-A0A7C6LQH9-F1
#
_cell.length_a   1.000
_cell.length_b   1.000
_cell.length_c   1.000
_cell.angle_alpha   90.00
_cell.angle_beta   90.00
_cell.angle_gamma   90.00
#
_symmetry.space_group_name_H-M   'P 1'
#
loop_
_entity.id
_entity.type
_entity.pdbx_description
1 polymer ?
#
loop_
_entity_poly.entity_id
_entity_poly.type
_entity_poly.pdbx_seq_one_letter_code
_entity_poly.pdbx_strand_id
1 'polypeptide(L)'
;MILQRLRSEKKIYPLFCILQSLLTFFIGLALVRQTWFWAYLAVLLLIHFFFGYAYTILRVIPVFVLVAASVGLVSLAYAEPLQALQAGYRVLLIGVSAIPSLSMSAMDLVRNFNQIKVPRWLTLGFLIALRFTRIMASEVRRIRNAIRLRGASAAWYRPSVAYRAFILPLVVRIMNISDLLAVSLETRGFRMDGETTQYKSLRLRGRDFAFALSILVFCGAALLLAYGGLSWLPQF
;
A
#
# COMPACT_ATOMS: atom_id res chain seq x y z
N MET A 1 6.77 4.92 -12.35
CA MET A 1 5.72 5.20 -13.35
C MET A 1 4.57 4.17 -13.26
N ILE A 2 4.86 2.88 -13.02
CA ILE A 2 3.86 1.80 -12.89
C ILE A 2 2.82 2.04 -11.77
N LEU A 3 3.23 2.59 -10.62
CA LEU A 3 2.34 2.87 -9.48
C LEU A 3 1.30 3.98 -9.75
N GLN A 4 1.51 4.87 -10.73
CA GLN A 4 0.49 5.87 -11.08
C GLN A 4 -0.66 5.27 -11.91
N ARG A 5 -0.42 4.16 -12.60
CA ARG A 5 -1.38 3.47 -13.49
C ARG A 5 -2.26 2.44 -12.77
N LEU A 6 -2.09 2.27 -11.46
CA LEU A 6 -2.94 1.42 -10.60
C LEU A 6 -4.05 2.23 -9.91
N ARG A 7 -4.15 3.53 -10.21
CA ARG A 7 -5.05 4.43 -9.51
C ARG A 7 -6.46 4.29 -10.07
N SER A 8 -7.32 3.60 -9.32
CA SER A 8 -8.77 3.70 -9.49
C SER A 8 -9.19 5.17 -9.30
N GLU A 9 -9.92 5.73 -10.28
CA GLU A 9 -10.46 7.09 -10.22
C GLU A 9 -11.46 7.29 -9.06
N LYS A 10 -11.97 6.17 -8.56
CA LYS A 10 -12.97 6.06 -7.50
C LYS A 10 -12.28 6.06 -6.13
N LYS A 11 -11.85 7.23 -5.68
CA LYS A 11 -11.18 7.41 -4.36
C LYS A 11 -12.08 6.93 -3.21
N ILE A 12 -11.68 5.83 -2.58
CA ILE A 12 -12.18 5.36 -1.29
C ILE A 12 -11.31 5.98 -0.20
N TYR A 13 -11.86 6.14 1.00
CA TYR A 13 -11.13 6.68 2.14
C TYR A 13 -9.91 5.82 2.53
N PRO A 14 -8.69 6.40 2.57
CA PRO A 14 -7.47 5.65 2.85
C PRO A 14 -7.46 4.91 4.18
N LEU A 15 -8.00 5.50 5.26
CA LEU A 15 -8.08 4.84 6.56
C LEU A 15 -8.94 3.58 6.52
N PHE A 16 -10.11 3.64 5.87
CA PHE A 16 -11.00 2.49 5.77
C PHE A 16 -10.30 1.36 5.01
N CYS A 17 -9.54 1.67 3.96
CA CYS A 17 -8.72 0.68 3.27
C CYS A 17 -7.69 0.00 4.21
N ILE A 18 -6.99 0.76 5.06
CA ILE A 18 -6.03 0.19 6.03
C ILE A 18 -6.76 -0.67 7.06
N LEU A 19 -7.84 -0.16 7.64
CA LEU A 19 -8.60 -0.87 8.66
C LEU A 19 -9.17 -2.18 8.12
N GLN A 20 -9.72 -2.17 6.90
CA GLN A 20 -10.23 -3.37 6.24
C GLN A 20 -9.13 -4.35 5.85
N SER A 21 -7.97 -3.85 5.40
CA SER A 21 -6.79 -4.68 5.11
C SER A 21 -6.32 -5.42 6.37
N LEU A 22 -6.24 -4.73 7.50
CA LEU A 22 -5.92 -5.33 8.81
C LEU A 22 -7.00 -6.32 9.25
N LEU A 23 -8.27 -5.94 9.17
CA LEU A 23 -9.39 -6.79 9.58
C LEU A 23 -9.41 -8.12 8.80
N THR A 24 -9.32 -8.04 7.47
CA THR A 24 -9.31 -9.23 6.60
C THR A 24 -8.08 -10.10 6.81
N PHE A 25 -6.93 -9.51 7.12
CA PHE A 25 -5.70 -10.23 7.44
C PHE A 25 -5.82 -11.04 8.74
N PHE A 26 -6.21 -10.41 9.85
CA PHE A 26 -6.34 -11.09 11.13
C PHE A 26 -7.42 -12.18 11.11
N ILE A 27 -8.57 -11.89 10.52
CA ILE A 27 -9.67 -12.86 10.43
C ILE A 27 -9.31 -14.00 9.49
N GLY A 28 -8.71 -13.71 8.34
CA GLY A 28 -8.24 -14.76 7.44
C GLY A 28 -7.20 -15.68 8.08
N LEU A 29 -6.33 -15.15 8.96
CA LEU A 29 -5.34 -15.97 9.65
C LEU A 29 -6.00 -16.94 10.63
N ALA A 30 -7.03 -16.49 11.34
CA ALA A 30 -7.81 -17.35 12.24
C ALA A 30 -8.55 -18.47 11.49
N LEU A 31 -9.07 -18.18 10.29
CA LEU A 31 -9.84 -19.14 9.48
C LEU A 31 -8.97 -20.05 8.59
N VAL A 32 -7.66 -19.83 8.52
CA VAL A 32 -6.79 -20.50 7.52
C VAL A 32 -6.73 -22.03 7.67
N ARG A 33 -7.04 -22.55 8.86
CA ARG A 33 -7.08 -23.99 9.15
C ARG A 33 -8.34 -24.68 8.63
N GLN A 34 -9.37 -23.91 8.28
CA GLN A 34 -10.66 -24.45 7.85
C GLN A 34 -10.60 -24.94 6.39
N THR A 35 -11.29 -26.04 6.09
CA THR A 35 -11.32 -26.64 4.74
C THR A 35 -12.05 -25.78 3.70
N TRP A 36 -12.99 -24.94 4.15
CA TRP A 36 -13.77 -24.01 3.33
C TRP A 36 -13.10 -22.64 3.10
N PHE A 37 -11.82 -22.51 3.45
CA PHE A 37 -11.08 -21.24 3.33
C PHE A 37 -10.98 -20.72 1.87
N TRP A 38 -10.95 -21.59 0.88
CA TRP A 38 -10.94 -21.20 -0.54
C TRP A 38 -12.20 -20.41 -0.93
N ALA A 39 -13.37 -20.80 -0.38
CA ALA A 39 -14.63 -20.09 -0.62
C ALA A 39 -14.62 -18.71 0.04
N TYR A 40 -14.05 -18.60 1.25
CA TYR A 40 -13.84 -17.31 1.92
C TYR A 40 -12.99 -16.36 1.06
N LEU A 41 -11.88 -16.86 0.51
CA LEU A 41 -10.98 -16.07 -0.32
C LEU A 41 -11.63 -15.66 -1.66
N ALA A 42 -12.41 -16.55 -2.27
CA ALA A 42 -13.16 -16.26 -3.50
C ALA A 42 -14.20 -15.14 -3.27
N VAL A 43 -14.97 -15.20 -2.18
CA VAL A 43 -15.97 -14.17 -1.87
C VAL A 43 -15.30 -12.84 -1.52
N LEU A 44 -14.19 -12.84 -0.76
CA LEU A 44 -13.40 -11.62 -0.55
C LEU A 44 -12.98 -10.99 -1.88
N LEU A 45 -12.47 -11.78 -2.82
CA LEU A 45 -12.07 -11.27 -4.13
C LEU A 45 -13.25 -10.68 -4.92
N LEU A 46 -14.43 -11.31 -4.86
CA LEU A 46 -15.65 -10.78 -5.49
C LEU A 46 -16.07 -9.44 -4.89
N ILE A 47 -16.03 -9.31 -3.55
CA ILE A 47 -16.32 -8.03 -2.87
C ILE A 47 -15.34 -6.96 -3.36
N HIS A 48 -14.04 -7.24 -3.36
CA HIS A 48 -13.04 -6.28 -3.85
C HIS A 48 -13.22 -5.94 -5.34
N PHE A 49 -13.63 -6.91 -6.16
CA PHE A 49 -13.93 -6.70 -7.58
C PHE A 49 -15.10 -5.72 -7.76
N PHE A 50 -16.20 -5.92 -7.03
CA PHE A 50 -17.41 -5.10 -7.13
C PHE A 50 -17.16 -3.63 -6.73
N PHE A 51 -16.31 -3.40 -5.74
CA PHE A 51 -15.96 -2.04 -5.29
C PHE A 51 -14.95 -1.31 -6.21
N GLY A 52 -14.56 -1.93 -7.34
CA GLY A 52 -13.79 -1.28 -8.39
C GLY A 52 -12.27 -1.45 -8.27
N TYR A 53 -11.81 -2.48 -7.55
CA TYR A 53 -10.39 -2.86 -7.50
C TYR A 53 -9.98 -3.88 -8.59
N ALA A 54 -10.86 -4.15 -9.57
CA ALA A 54 -10.64 -5.14 -10.64
C ALA A 54 -9.27 -5.02 -11.33
N TYR A 55 -8.84 -3.79 -11.67
CA TYR A 55 -7.53 -3.57 -12.30
C TYR A 55 -6.34 -3.89 -11.39
N THR A 56 -6.44 -3.58 -10.09
CA THR A 56 -5.40 -3.92 -9.11
C THR A 56 -5.35 -5.44 -8.92
N ILE A 57 -6.52 -6.05 -8.74
CA ILE A 57 -6.69 -7.50 -8.60
C ILE A 57 -6.02 -8.23 -9.77
N LEU A 58 -6.36 -7.87 -11.00
CA LEU A 58 -5.86 -8.56 -12.20
C LEU A 58 -4.33 -8.48 -12.36
N ARG A 59 -3.69 -7.40 -11.89
CA ARG A 59 -2.23 -7.25 -11.93
C ARG A 59 -1.51 -7.90 -10.75
N VAL A 60 -2.14 -7.94 -9.58
CA VAL A 60 -1.52 -8.36 -8.32
C VAL A 60 -1.73 -9.85 -8.05
N ILE A 61 -2.93 -10.39 -8.32
CA ILE A 61 -3.25 -11.80 -8.14
C ILE A 61 -2.25 -12.75 -8.80
N PRO A 62 -1.86 -12.61 -10.09
CA PRO A 62 -1.00 -13.61 -10.72
C PRO A 62 0.35 -13.74 -10.01
N VAL A 63 0.89 -12.63 -9.51
CA VAL A 63 2.14 -12.65 -8.71
C VAL A 63 1.93 -13.41 -7.41
N PHE A 64 0.86 -13.14 -6.67
CA PHE A 64 0.60 -13.83 -5.39
C PHE A 64 0.24 -15.31 -5.58
N VAL A 65 -0.43 -15.68 -6.68
CA VAL A 65 -0.71 -17.08 -7.02
C VAL A 65 0.59 -17.83 -7.32
N LEU A 66 1.50 -17.22 -8.08
CA LEU A 66 2.82 -17.83 -8.34
C LEU A 66 3.62 -18.04 -7.05
N VAL A 67 3.67 -17.03 -6.17
CA VAL A 67 4.37 -17.14 -4.89
C VAL A 67 3.68 -18.15 -3.96
N ALA A 68 2.36 -18.18 -3.92
CA ALA A 68 1.61 -19.15 -3.14
C ALA A 68 1.83 -20.58 -3.64
N ALA A 69 1.87 -20.78 -4.95
CA ALA A 69 2.17 -22.07 -5.56
C ALA A 69 3.60 -22.52 -5.24
N SER A 70 4.60 -21.63 -5.33
CA SER A 70 5.98 -21.99 -4.97
C SER A 70 6.11 -22.35 -3.49
N VAL A 71 5.45 -21.62 -2.59
CA VAL A 71 5.47 -21.91 -1.15
C VAL A 71 4.72 -23.20 -0.82
N GLY A 72 3.56 -23.42 -1.44
CA GLY A 72 2.79 -24.66 -1.28
C GLY A 72 3.57 -25.88 -1.76
N LEU A 73 4.23 -25.78 -2.93
CA LEU A 73 5.03 -26.86 -3.51
C LEU A 73 6.23 -27.23 -2.62
N VAL A 74 6.96 -26.23 -2.12
CA VAL A 74 8.06 -26.48 -1.18
C VAL A 74 7.53 -27.12 0.10
N SER A 75 6.37 -26.69 0.59
CA SER A 75 5.79 -27.24 1.82
C SER A 75 5.33 -28.69 1.67
N LEU A 76 5.03 -29.18 0.46
CA LEU A 76 4.70 -30.59 0.21
C LEU A 76 5.90 -31.53 0.46
N ALA A 77 7.13 -31.01 0.40
CA ALA A 77 8.32 -31.81 0.68
C ALA A 77 8.54 -32.07 2.19
N TYR A 78 7.89 -31.30 3.07
CA TYR A 78 8.16 -31.31 4.51
C TYR A 78 6.93 -31.60 5.38
N ALA A 79 5.72 -31.52 4.85
CA ALA A 79 4.49 -31.61 5.62
C ALA A 79 3.37 -32.34 4.87
N GLU A 80 2.33 -32.75 5.61
CA GLU A 80 1.09 -33.32 5.06
C GLU A 80 0.46 -32.41 3.99
N PRO A 81 -0.16 -32.98 2.94
CA PRO A 81 -0.65 -32.22 1.78
C PRO A 81 -1.66 -31.13 2.17
N LEU A 82 -2.47 -31.36 3.20
CA LEU A 82 -3.40 -30.38 3.72
C LEU A 82 -2.69 -29.18 4.37
N GLN A 83 -1.61 -29.42 5.11
CA GLN A 83 -0.84 -28.35 5.76
C GLN A 83 -0.05 -27.52 4.74
N ALA A 84 0.48 -28.18 3.72
CA ALA A 84 1.15 -27.53 2.60
C ALA A 84 0.21 -26.60 1.81
N LEU A 85 -1.02 -27.05 1.58
CA LEU A 85 -2.07 -26.26 0.93
C LEU A 85 -2.50 -25.07 1.80
N GLN A 86 -2.61 -25.25 3.13
CA GLN A 86 -2.86 -24.15 4.07
C GLN A 86 -1.72 -23.11 4.08
N ALA A 87 -0.46 -23.53 3.88
CA ALA A 87 0.65 -22.61 3.75
C ALA A 87 0.53 -21.72 2.49
N GLY A 88 0.14 -22.30 1.36
CA GLY A 88 -0.18 -21.56 0.13
C GLY A 88 -1.33 -20.56 0.33
N TYR A 89 -2.38 -20.97 1.04
CA TYR A 89 -3.51 -20.10 1.38
C TYR A 89 -3.14 -18.89 2.24
N ARG A 90 -2.17 -19.02 3.17
CA ARG A 90 -1.65 -17.86 3.93
C ARG A 90 -1.00 -16.82 3.03
N VAL A 91 -0.24 -17.26 2.03
CA VAL A 91 0.40 -16.36 1.06
C VAL A 91 -0.64 -15.65 0.21
N LEU A 92 -1.66 -16.38 -0.27
CA LEU A 92 -2.78 -15.77 -1.00
C LEU A 92 -3.54 -14.77 -0.13
N LEU A 93 -3.79 -15.08 1.14
CA LEU A 93 -4.44 -14.17 2.08
C LEU A 93 -3.66 -12.86 2.25
N ILE A 94 -2.34 -12.93 2.41
CA ILE A 94 -1.49 -11.74 2.46
C ILE A 94 -1.67 -10.90 1.20
N GLY A 95 -1.71 -11.55 0.03
CA GLY A 95 -1.95 -10.90 -1.24
C GLY A 95 -3.30 -10.19 -1.30
N VAL A 96 -4.38 -10.89 -0.98
CA VAL A 96 -5.75 -10.37 -1.04
C VAL A 96 -5.98 -9.24 -0.03
N SER A 97 -5.52 -9.40 1.21
CA SER A 97 -5.63 -8.37 2.24
C SER A 97 -4.84 -7.10 1.90
N ALA A 98 -3.74 -7.21 1.15
CA ALA A 98 -2.93 -6.06 0.73
C ALA A 98 -3.55 -5.26 -0.44
N ILE A 99 -4.55 -5.77 -1.17
CA ILE A 99 -5.09 -5.14 -2.38
C ILE A 99 -5.64 -3.71 -2.14
N PRO A 100 -6.48 -3.46 -1.11
CA PRO A 100 -6.93 -2.09 -0.80
C PRO A 100 -5.76 -1.16 -0.46
N SER A 101 -4.75 -1.70 0.23
CA SER A 101 -3.56 -0.98 0.68
C SER A 101 -2.63 -0.58 -0.45
N LEU A 102 -2.45 -1.45 -1.44
CA LEU A 102 -1.66 -1.15 -2.63
C LEU A 102 -2.35 -0.18 -3.60
N SER A 103 -3.69 -0.12 -3.54
CA SER A 103 -4.49 0.74 -4.42
C SER A 103 -4.58 2.19 -3.94
N MET A 104 -4.39 2.44 -2.64
CA MET A 104 -4.46 3.79 -2.09
C MET A 104 -3.19 4.60 -2.41
N SER A 105 -3.30 5.93 -2.37
CA SER A 105 -2.14 6.79 -2.55
C SER A 105 -1.60 7.33 -1.23
N ALA A 106 -0.29 7.19 -1.02
CA ALA A 106 0.37 7.67 0.20
C ALA A 106 0.09 9.16 0.48
N MET A 107 -0.02 9.99 -0.56
CA MET A 107 -0.39 11.41 -0.40
C MET A 107 -1.83 11.59 0.14
N ASP A 108 -2.77 10.74 -0.26
CA ASP A 108 -4.15 10.83 0.22
C ASP A 108 -4.25 10.30 1.66
N LEU A 109 -3.44 9.30 2.05
CA LEU A 109 -3.33 8.84 3.42
C LEU A 109 -2.82 9.94 4.36
N VAL A 110 -1.71 10.60 4.00
CA VAL A 110 -1.16 11.69 4.83
C VAL A 110 -2.12 12.89 4.91
N ARG A 111 -2.87 13.18 3.82
CA ARG A 111 -3.95 14.17 3.87
C ARG A 111 -5.05 13.78 4.84
N ASN A 112 -5.40 12.50 4.90
CA ASN A 112 -6.38 12.02 5.85
C ASN A 112 -5.86 12.17 7.30
N PHE A 113 -4.61 11.82 7.59
CA PHE A 113 -4.01 12.08 8.90
C PHE A 113 -4.04 13.56 9.32
N ASN A 114 -3.85 14.47 8.36
CA ASN A 114 -4.02 15.90 8.63
C ASN A 114 -5.45 16.28 9.04
N GLN A 115 -6.48 15.54 8.60
CA GLN A 115 -7.87 15.73 9.02
C GLN A 115 -8.16 15.18 10.43
N ILE A 116 -7.49 14.10 10.86
CA ILE A 116 -7.68 13.46 12.18
C ILE A 116 -6.92 14.19 13.30
N LYS A 117 -6.46 15.43 13.08
CA LYS A 117 -5.69 16.22 14.07
C LYS A 117 -4.37 15.57 14.51
N VAL A 118 -3.72 14.78 13.64
CA VAL A 118 -2.31 14.37 13.85
C VAL A 118 -1.44 15.63 13.88
N PRO A 119 -0.38 15.70 14.72
CA PRO A 119 0.49 16.87 14.81
C PRO A 119 0.94 17.37 13.43
N ARG A 120 0.78 18.68 13.23
CA ARG A 120 0.95 19.33 11.92
C ARG A 120 2.38 19.19 11.40
N TRP A 121 3.37 19.26 12.29
CA TRP A 121 4.78 19.06 11.91
C TRP A 121 5.04 17.70 11.26
N LEU A 122 4.37 16.65 11.75
CA LEU A 122 4.53 15.30 11.23
C LEU A 122 3.85 15.16 9.86
N THR A 123 2.60 15.61 9.73
CA THR A 123 1.83 15.47 8.49
C THR A 123 2.44 16.31 7.36
N LEU A 124 2.87 17.54 7.64
CA LEU A 124 3.56 18.40 6.69
C LEU A 124 4.92 17.81 6.29
N GLY A 125 5.71 17.31 7.25
CA GLY A 125 6.97 16.62 6.98
C GLY A 125 6.78 15.44 6.01
N PHE A 126 5.79 14.58 6.26
CA PHE A 126 5.46 13.48 5.35
C PHE A 126 4.99 13.96 3.97
N LEU A 127 4.17 15.02 3.89
CA LEU A 127 3.74 15.56 2.59
C LEU A 127 4.92 16.10 1.78
N ILE A 128 5.82 16.84 2.44
CA ILE A 128 7.03 17.38 1.83
C ILE A 128 7.92 16.22 1.38
N ALA A 129 8.20 15.24 2.24
CA ALA A 129 9.02 14.08 1.92
C ALA A 129 8.48 13.32 0.70
N LEU A 130 7.18 12.98 0.68
CA LEU A 130 6.54 12.28 -0.44
C LEU A 130 6.60 13.06 -1.76
N ARG A 131 6.46 14.39 -1.70
CA ARG A 131 6.62 15.27 -2.87
C ARG A 131 8.08 15.32 -3.30
N PHE A 132 8.99 15.46 -2.35
CA PHE A 132 10.44 15.54 -2.58
C PHE A 132 10.96 14.26 -3.24
N THR A 133 10.52 13.07 -2.82
CA THR A 133 10.88 11.80 -3.49
C THR A 133 10.58 11.83 -5.00
N ARG A 134 9.45 12.43 -5.40
CA ARG A 134 9.09 12.55 -6.82
C ARG A 134 9.97 13.54 -7.56
N ILE A 135 10.28 14.67 -6.93
CA ILE A 135 11.20 15.69 -7.46
C ILE A 135 12.60 15.07 -7.63
N MET A 136 13.11 14.41 -6.59
CA MET A 136 14.40 13.72 -6.60
C MET A 136 14.49 12.66 -7.69
N ALA A 137 13.44 11.85 -7.89
CA ALA A 137 13.42 10.86 -8.96
C ALA A 137 13.52 11.52 -10.37
N SER A 138 13.09 12.77 -10.54
CA SER A 138 13.29 13.51 -11.78
C SER A 138 14.72 14.06 -11.91
N GLU A 139 15.29 14.57 -10.83
CA GLU A 139 16.66 15.09 -10.79
C GLU A 139 17.69 13.98 -11.02
N VAL A 140 17.53 12.83 -10.36
CA VAL A 140 18.35 11.63 -10.59
C VAL A 140 18.33 11.22 -12.06
N ARG A 141 17.17 11.27 -12.72
CA ARG A 141 17.06 10.96 -14.16
C ARG A 141 17.77 11.99 -15.03
N ARG A 142 17.66 13.29 -14.71
CA ARG A 142 18.35 14.37 -15.43
C ARG A 142 19.86 14.24 -15.32
N ILE A 143 20.38 14.07 -14.11
CA ILE A 143 21.81 13.89 -13.87
C ILE A 143 22.31 12.63 -14.58
N ARG A 144 21.59 11.52 -14.49
CA ARG A 144 21.95 10.28 -15.18
C ARG A 144 22.00 10.46 -16.70
N ASN A 145 21.05 11.19 -17.28
CA ASN A 145 21.05 11.47 -18.71
C ASN A 145 22.22 12.39 -19.11
N ALA A 146 22.56 13.39 -18.29
CA ALA A 146 23.72 14.25 -18.53
C ALA A 146 25.04 13.48 -18.47
N ILE A 147 25.20 12.55 -17.52
CA ILE A 147 26.38 11.65 -17.44
C ILE A 147 26.49 10.78 -18.70
N ARG A 148 25.36 10.23 -19.17
CA ARG A 148 25.31 9.42 -20.40
C ARG A 148 25.73 10.22 -21.63
N LEU A 149 25.26 11.47 -21.76
CA LEU A 149 25.64 12.36 -22.88
C LEU A 149 27.13 12.69 -22.89
N ARG A 150 27.78 12.75 -21.72
CA ARG A 150 29.22 13.00 -21.58
C ARG A 150 30.08 11.75 -21.83
N GLY A 151 29.50 10.64 -22.28
CA GLY A 151 30.22 9.38 -22.51
C GLY A 151 30.68 8.67 -21.23
N ALA A 152 30.37 9.21 -20.06
CA ALA A 152 30.79 8.67 -18.76
C ALA A 152 29.82 7.60 -18.22
N SER A 153 29.22 6.79 -19.10
CA SER A 153 28.31 5.71 -18.69
C SER A 153 28.99 4.67 -17.79
N ALA A 154 30.30 4.49 -17.95
CA ALA A 154 31.14 3.62 -17.13
C ALA A 154 31.50 4.19 -15.74
N ALA A 155 31.03 5.40 -15.40
CA ALA A 155 31.27 6.01 -14.09
C ALA A 155 30.78 5.13 -12.92
N TRP A 156 29.82 4.23 -13.16
CA TRP A 156 29.30 3.29 -12.15
C TRP A 156 30.32 2.25 -11.70
N TYR A 157 31.28 1.88 -12.56
CA TYR A 157 32.30 0.88 -12.23
C TYR A 157 33.47 1.46 -11.42
N ARG A 158 33.59 2.78 -11.34
CA ARG A 158 34.65 3.47 -10.59
C ARG A 158 34.04 4.38 -9.52
N PRO A 159 34.02 3.98 -8.24
CA PRO A 159 33.30 4.70 -7.19
C PRO A 159 33.77 6.16 -7.01
N SER A 160 35.07 6.43 -7.22
CA SER A 160 35.62 7.79 -7.19
C SER A 160 35.03 8.70 -8.29
N VAL A 161 34.76 8.14 -9.47
CA VAL A 161 34.15 8.86 -10.60
C VAL A 161 32.64 9.00 -10.37
N ALA A 162 31.97 7.96 -9.88
CA ALA A 162 30.54 8.02 -9.52
C ALA A 162 30.26 9.11 -8.47
N TYR A 163 31.11 9.23 -7.45
CA TYR A 163 30.97 10.27 -6.43
C TYR A 163 31.00 11.67 -7.04
N ARG A 164 32.02 11.98 -7.84
CA ARG A 164 32.20 13.32 -8.45
C ARG A 164 31.16 13.61 -9.53
N ALA A 165 30.79 12.61 -10.34
CA ALA A 165 29.89 12.78 -11.47
C ALA A 165 28.40 12.76 -11.10
N PHE A 166 28.02 12.04 -10.04
CA PHE A 166 26.62 11.83 -9.68
C PHE A 166 26.28 12.34 -8.28
N ILE A 167 26.98 11.87 -7.25
CA ILE A 167 26.63 12.18 -5.84
C ILE A 167 26.80 13.67 -5.55
N LEU A 168 27.95 14.24 -5.92
CA LEU A 168 28.25 15.64 -5.64
C LEU A 168 27.22 16.60 -6.28
N PRO A 169 26.88 16.50 -7.59
CA PRO A 169 25.80 17.30 -8.18
C PRO A 169 24.42 17.07 -7.53
N LEU A 170 24.13 15.82 -7.15
CA LEU A 170 22.84 15.48 -6.51
C LEU A 170 22.69 16.15 -5.14
N VAL A 171 23.75 16.13 -4.32
CA VAL A 171 23.76 16.76 -2.98
C VAL A 171 23.58 18.28 -3.12
N VAL A 172 24.35 18.92 -4.03
CA VAL A 172 24.20 20.36 -4.29
C VAL A 172 22.78 20.69 -4.75
N ARG A 173 22.18 19.86 -5.60
CA ARG A 173 20.81 20.04 -6.07
C ARG A 173 19.78 19.90 -4.95
N ILE A 174 19.98 18.93 -4.03
CA ILE A 174 19.13 18.72 -2.86
C ILE A 174 19.18 19.94 -1.94
N MET A 175 20.38 20.43 -1.61
CA MET A 175 20.56 21.61 -0.75
C MET A 175 19.83 22.83 -1.32
N ASN A 176 20.07 23.14 -2.60
CA ASN A 176 19.43 24.28 -3.26
C ASN A 176 17.89 24.17 -3.29
N ILE A 177 17.33 22.97 -3.55
CA ILE A 177 15.87 22.78 -3.52
C ILE A 177 15.32 22.96 -2.11
N SER A 178 16.04 22.49 -1.08
CA SER A 178 15.64 22.66 0.31
C SER A 178 15.65 24.12 0.74
N ASP A 179 16.71 24.87 0.42
CA ASP A 179 16.81 26.30 0.73
C ASP A 179 15.71 27.10 0.01
N LEU A 180 15.49 26.81 -1.27
CA LEU A 180 14.42 27.43 -2.04
C LEU A 180 13.03 27.08 -1.50
N LEU A 181 12.84 25.86 -1.00
CA LEU A 181 11.60 25.47 -0.34
C LEU A 181 11.40 26.23 0.99
N ALA A 182 12.45 26.37 1.80
CA ALA A 182 12.41 27.10 3.06
C ALA A 182 12.06 28.57 2.82
N VAL A 183 12.82 29.26 1.96
CA VAL A 183 12.55 30.67 1.58
C VAL A 183 11.15 30.82 0.97
N SER A 184 10.70 29.86 0.13
CA SER A 184 9.36 29.90 -0.45
C SER A 184 8.25 29.74 0.60
N LEU A 185 8.48 28.96 1.66
CA LEU A 185 7.54 28.81 2.77
C LEU A 185 7.49 30.09 3.62
N GLU A 186 8.65 30.67 3.94
CA GLU A 186 8.77 31.90 4.72
C GLU A 186 8.11 33.09 4.02
N THR A 187 8.41 33.29 2.72
CA THR A 187 7.81 34.38 1.91
C THR A 187 6.30 34.25 1.72
N ARG A 188 5.74 33.04 1.89
CA ARG A 188 4.29 32.79 1.87
C ARG A 188 3.64 32.91 3.25
N GLY A 189 4.39 33.33 4.27
CA GLY A 189 3.90 33.44 5.63
C GLY A 189 3.52 32.10 6.25
N PHE A 190 4.22 31.01 5.88
CA PHE A 190 3.94 29.69 6.42
C PHE A 190 4.28 29.65 7.92
N ARG A 191 3.26 29.39 8.75
CA ARG A 191 3.41 29.25 10.19
C ARG A 191 3.02 27.84 10.61
N MET A 192 3.87 27.22 11.43
CA MET A 192 3.61 25.91 12.03
C MET A 192 2.50 26.01 13.09
N ASP A 193 2.54 27.09 13.86
CA ASP A 193 1.57 27.41 14.89
C ASP A 193 0.49 28.34 14.33
N GLY A 194 -0.77 27.89 14.37
CA GLY A 194 -1.92 28.64 13.89
C GLY A 194 -3.02 27.75 13.29
N GLU A 195 -4.19 28.34 13.08
CA GLU A 195 -5.28 27.68 12.36
C GLU A 195 -5.00 27.71 10.85
N THR A 196 -5.10 26.57 10.19
CA THR A 196 -4.97 26.50 8.72
C THR A 196 -6.10 25.74 8.09
N THR A 197 -6.61 26.27 7.00
CA THR A 197 -7.63 25.62 6.18
C THR A 197 -7.01 24.60 5.23
N GLN A 198 -7.60 23.42 5.13
CA GLN A 198 -7.17 22.41 4.16
C GLN A 198 -7.85 22.63 2.81
N TYR A 199 -7.07 23.03 1.79
CA TYR A 199 -7.61 23.24 0.43
C TYR A 199 -8.25 21.98 -0.18
N LYS A 200 -7.67 20.81 0.09
CA LYS A 200 -8.13 19.54 -0.45
C LYS A 200 -8.52 18.58 0.66
N SER A 201 -9.76 18.67 1.10
CA SER A 201 -10.37 17.70 2.01
C SER A 201 -10.81 16.45 1.25
N LEU A 202 -10.49 15.27 1.78
CA LEU A 202 -11.24 14.06 1.44
C LEU A 202 -12.63 14.19 2.10
N ARG A 203 -13.71 13.85 1.39
CA ARG A 203 -15.11 13.88 1.90
C ARG A 203 -15.73 12.48 1.86
N LEU A 204 -16.24 12.02 3.02
CA LEU A 204 -16.73 10.65 3.22
C LEU A 204 -17.87 10.43 2.25
N ARG A 205 -17.75 9.40 1.41
CA ARG A 205 -18.81 9.04 0.48
C ARG A 205 -19.54 7.84 1.05
N GLY A 206 -20.88 7.79 0.89
CA GLY A 206 -21.69 6.66 1.38
C GLY A 206 -21.20 5.29 0.88
N ARG A 207 -20.52 5.25 -0.28
CA ARG A 207 -19.86 4.05 -0.79
C ARG A 207 -18.74 3.52 0.13
N ASP A 208 -18.03 4.39 0.83
CA ASP A 208 -16.96 3.98 1.75
C ASP A 208 -17.56 3.23 2.96
N PHE A 209 -18.72 3.70 3.45
CA PHE A 209 -19.49 3.00 4.47
C PHE A 209 -20.05 1.67 3.97
N ALA A 210 -20.61 1.64 2.75
CA ALA A 210 -21.09 0.39 2.15
C ALA A 210 -19.97 -0.65 2.01
N PHE A 211 -18.77 -0.21 1.63
CA PHE A 211 -17.60 -1.08 1.55
C PHE A 211 -17.18 -1.61 2.93
N ALA A 212 -17.05 -0.71 3.91
CA ALA A 212 -16.72 -1.06 5.29
C ALA A 212 -17.71 -2.07 5.87
N LEU A 213 -19.01 -1.81 5.72
CA LEU A 213 -20.08 -2.67 6.20
C LEU A 213 -20.08 -4.04 5.51
N SER A 214 -19.91 -4.09 4.19
CA SER A 214 -19.89 -5.37 3.45
C SER A 214 -18.78 -6.31 3.93
N ILE A 215 -17.57 -5.77 4.19
CA ILE A 215 -16.45 -6.56 4.70
C ILE A 215 -16.70 -6.97 6.15
N LEU A 216 -17.22 -6.07 6.97
CA LEU A 216 -17.48 -6.36 8.38
C LEU A 216 -18.55 -7.46 8.54
N VAL A 217 -19.66 -7.37 7.80
CA VAL A 217 -20.71 -8.40 7.81
C VAL A 217 -20.17 -9.73 7.29
N PHE A 218 -19.42 -9.72 6.20
CA PHE A 218 -18.86 -10.95 5.63
C PHE A 218 -17.85 -11.63 6.56
N CYS A 219 -16.91 -10.87 7.12
CA CYS A 219 -15.93 -11.39 8.07
C CYS A 219 -16.58 -11.86 9.38
N GLY A 220 -17.61 -11.15 9.86
CA GLY A 220 -18.40 -11.56 11.03
C GLY A 220 -19.16 -12.86 10.79
N ALA A 221 -19.83 -12.99 9.64
CA ALA A 221 -20.50 -14.23 9.25
C ALA A 221 -19.52 -15.41 9.12
N ALA A 222 -18.34 -15.18 8.53
CA ALA A 222 -17.30 -16.20 8.42
C ALA A 222 -16.78 -16.64 9.81
N LEU A 223 -16.56 -15.71 10.74
CA LEU A 223 -16.19 -16.04 12.12
C LEU A 223 -17.30 -16.84 12.83
N LEU A 224 -18.56 -16.44 12.69
CA LEU A 224 -19.70 -17.14 13.27
C LEU A 224 -19.85 -18.56 12.70
N LEU A 225 -19.63 -18.77 11.40
CA LEU A 225 -19.64 -20.10 10.82
C LEU A 225 -18.48 -20.96 11.35
N ALA A 226 -17.29 -20.38 11.53
CA ALA A 226 -16.11 -21.08 12.01
C ALA A 226 -16.20 -21.50 13.49
N TYR A 227 -16.74 -20.63 14.35
CA TYR A 227 -16.79 -20.84 15.80
C TYR A 227 -18.19 -21.24 16.32
N GLY A 228 -19.25 -20.74 15.70
CA GLY A 228 -20.64 -21.08 16.03
C GLY A 228 -21.11 -22.41 15.43
N GLY A 229 -20.45 -22.92 14.39
CA GLY A 229 -20.64 -24.30 13.93
C GLY A 229 -20.18 -25.34 14.96
N LEU A 230 -19.37 -24.94 15.95
CA LEU A 230 -18.85 -25.82 17.00
C LEU A 230 -19.80 -25.95 18.21
N SER A 231 -20.86 -25.14 18.31
CA SER A 231 -21.82 -25.20 19.44
C SER A 231 -23.07 -26.05 19.17
N TRP A 232 -23.25 -26.57 17.94
CA TRP A 232 -24.46 -27.32 17.53
C TRP A 232 -24.23 -28.79 17.18
N LEU A 233 -22.98 -29.30 17.25
CA LEU A 233 -22.74 -30.73 17.18
C LEU A 233 -22.72 -31.30 18.61
N PRO A 234 -23.76 -32.04 19.03
CA PRO A 234 -23.70 -32.74 20.31
C PRO A 234 -22.52 -33.71 20.25
N GLN A 235 -21.65 -33.62 21.25
CA GLN A 235 -20.61 -34.60 21.50
C GLN A 235 -21.29 -35.91 21.87
N PHE A 236 -21.38 -36.84 20.93
CA PHE A 236 -21.64 -38.25 21.14
C PHE A 236 -20.61 -39.05 20.34
#